data_AF-A0AAN8PQ57-F1
#
_entry.id   AF-A0AAN8PQ57-F1
#
_cell.length_a   1.000
_cell.length_b   1.000
_cell.length_c   1.000
_cell.angle_alpha   90.00
_cell.angle_beta   90.00
_cell.angle_gamma   90.00
#
_symmetry.space_group_name_H-M   'P 1'
#
loop_
_entity.id
_entity.type
_entity.pdbx_description
1 polymer ?
#
loop_
_entity_poly.entity_id
_entity_poly.type
_entity_poly.pdbx_seq_one_letter_code
_entity_poly.pdbx_strand_id
1 'polypeptide(L)'
;MESDGRRMQLLRHSMQKTIDKFASVAKFKVFAQNLKPIYKKDPDGFRHMHTQMISQFSQHLSEELECMYKEERLPELLKQLDTLSKNSDKSVGNVWRPCGEAEVDIQAHLLPIKIKQRDELREMLKTLESQNRLLQGALKSKQMKIMETSDKIEEYHDKWKQISDCFASEKMVELDKFNEHQLHT
;
A
#
# COMPACT_ATOMS: atom_id res chain seq x y z
N MET A 1 -31.62 -5.42 -14.02
CA MET A 1 -31.28 -4.02 -14.36
C MET A 1 -30.74 -3.40 -13.10
N GLU A 2 -29.44 -3.13 -13.04
CA GLU A 2 -28.87 -2.45 -11.87
C GLU A 2 -29.55 -1.09 -11.72
N SER A 3 -30.04 -0.78 -10.52
CA SER A 3 -30.64 0.53 -10.26
C SER A 3 -29.57 1.60 -10.39
N ASP A 4 -29.73 2.50 -11.36
CA ASP A 4 -28.92 3.70 -11.51
C ASP A 4 -28.76 4.40 -10.14
N GLY A 5 -27.55 4.82 -9.80
CA GLY A 5 -27.26 5.52 -8.56
C GLY A 5 -28.10 6.81 -8.40
N ARG A 6 -28.29 7.28 -7.16
CA ARG A 6 -29.13 8.47 -6.87
C ARG A 6 -28.66 9.68 -7.67
N ARG A 7 -27.34 9.89 -7.77
CA ARG A 7 -26.75 11.00 -8.52
C ARG A 7 -27.02 10.90 -10.03
N MET A 8 -26.97 9.69 -10.60
CA MET A 8 -27.30 9.47 -12.01
C MET A 8 -28.77 9.79 -12.30
N GLN A 9 -29.68 9.35 -11.43
CA GLN A 9 -31.10 9.68 -11.56
C GLN A 9 -31.36 11.19 -11.51
N LEU A 10 -30.69 11.90 -10.60
CA LEU A 10 -30.79 13.36 -10.50
C LEU A 10 -30.25 14.05 -11.76
N LEU A 11 -29.12 13.59 -12.30
CA LEU A 11 -28.55 14.11 -13.54
C LEU A 11 -29.52 13.90 -14.71
N ARG A 12 -29.99 12.67 -14.93
CA ARG A 12 -30.98 12.32 -15.96
C ARG A 12 -32.22 13.21 -15.85
N HIS A 13 -32.76 13.35 -14.65
CA HIS A 13 -33.93 14.20 -14.41
C HIS A 13 -33.66 15.67 -14.73
N SER A 14 -32.50 16.20 -14.33
CA SER A 14 -32.13 17.59 -14.59
C SER A 14 -31.94 17.89 -16.08
N MET A 15 -31.36 16.95 -16.82
CA MET A 15 -31.14 17.09 -18.26
C MET A 15 -32.45 16.95 -19.04
N GLN A 16 -33.30 15.99 -18.67
CA GLN A 16 -34.64 15.87 -19.27
C GLN A 16 -35.46 17.15 -19.06
N LYS A 17 -35.47 17.69 -17.84
CA LYS A 17 -36.14 18.96 -17.54
C LYS A 17 -35.59 20.13 -18.35
N THR A 18 -34.30 20.11 -18.67
CA THR A 18 -33.66 21.12 -19.52
C THR A 18 -34.14 21.00 -20.97
N ILE A 19 -34.20 19.79 -21.52
CA ILE A 19 -34.78 19.51 -22.85
C ILE A 19 -36.23 19.99 -22.92
N ASP A 20 -37.05 19.61 -21.94
CA ASP A 20 -38.46 20.03 -21.87
C ASP A 20 -38.59 21.55 -21.80
N LYS A 21 -37.67 22.21 -21.07
CA LYS A 21 -37.64 23.66 -20.98
C LYS A 21 -37.33 24.30 -22.34
N PHE A 22 -36.35 23.80 -23.07
CA PHE A 22 -36.03 24.28 -24.42
C PHE A 22 -37.21 24.07 -25.38
N ALA A 23 -37.81 22.88 -25.39
CA ALA A 23 -39.01 22.60 -26.18
C ALA A 23 -40.16 23.56 -25.85
N SER A 24 -40.33 23.92 -24.57
CA SER A 24 -41.38 24.84 -24.13
C SER A 24 -41.18 26.30 -24.57
N VAL A 25 -39.94 26.71 -24.87
CA VAL A 25 -39.61 28.06 -25.36
C VAL A 25 -39.95 28.17 -26.84
N ALA A 26 -39.70 27.10 -27.60
CA ALA A 26 -39.98 27.02 -29.03
C ALA A 26 -41.47 26.80 -29.33
N LYS A 27 -42.35 27.65 -28.78
CA LYS A 27 -43.81 27.55 -28.95
C LYS A 27 -44.21 27.81 -30.40
N PHE A 28 -45.23 27.09 -30.87
CA PHE A 28 -45.81 27.27 -32.20
C PHE A 28 -46.15 28.72 -32.52
N LYS A 29 -46.69 29.48 -31.55
CA LYS A 29 -47.02 30.90 -31.72
C LYS A 29 -45.81 31.74 -32.13
N VAL A 30 -44.66 31.52 -31.50
CA VAL A 30 -43.41 32.24 -31.82
C VAL A 30 -42.91 31.83 -33.20
N PHE A 31 -43.00 30.53 -33.52
CA PHE A 31 -42.61 29.99 -34.82
C PHE A 31 -43.47 30.56 -35.97
N ALA A 32 -44.79 30.56 -35.80
CA ALA A 32 -45.74 31.09 -36.79
C ALA A 32 -45.66 32.62 -36.95
N GLN A 33 -45.31 33.36 -35.90
CA GLN A 33 -45.11 34.81 -35.97
C GLN A 33 -43.86 35.21 -36.78
N ASN A 34 -42.81 34.40 -36.75
CA ASN A 34 -41.57 34.69 -37.49
C ASN A 34 -41.63 34.20 -38.94
N LEU A 35 -42.42 33.15 -39.23
CA LEU A 35 -42.54 32.55 -40.56
C LEU A 35 -43.95 32.73 -41.16
N LYS A 36 -44.55 33.92 -40.97
CA LYS A 36 -45.91 34.26 -41.44
C LYS A 36 -46.18 33.93 -42.91
N PRO A 37 -45.28 34.21 -43.88
CA PRO A 37 -45.57 33.94 -45.29
C PRO A 37 -45.79 32.45 -45.58
N ILE A 38 -45.11 31.57 -44.84
CA ILE A 38 -45.20 30.12 -44.99
C ILE A 38 -46.47 29.61 -44.29
N TYR A 39 -46.71 30.07 -43.05
CA TYR A 39 -47.90 29.72 -42.29
C TYR A 39 -49.21 30.07 -43.02
N LYS A 40 -49.25 31.21 -43.72
CA LYS A 40 -50.44 31.61 -44.50
C LYS A 40 -50.72 30.72 -45.72
N LYS A 41 -49.69 30.08 -46.29
CA LYS A 41 -49.84 29.21 -47.47
C LYS A 41 -50.38 27.84 -47.09
N ASP A 42 -49.89 27.28 -45.99
CA ASP A 42 -50.30 25.96 -45.50
C ASP A 42 -50.21 25.92 -43.95
N PRO A 43 -51.29 26.29 -43.25
CA PRO A 43 -51.31 26.30 -41.79
C PRO A 43 -51.13 24.91 -41.16
N ASP A 44 -51.66 23.88 -41.79
CA ASP A 44 -51.70 22.51 -41.24
C ASP A 44 -50.35 21.82 -41.44
N GLY A 45 -49.76 21.91 -42.63
CA GLY A 45 -48.40 21.44 -42.87
C GLY A 45 -47.37 22.18 -42.02
N PHE A 46 -47.56 23.48 -41.79
CA PHE A 46 -46.68 24.27 -40.92
C PHE A 46 -46.79 23.85 -39.45
N ARG A 47 -47.99 23.51 -38.96
CA ARG A 47 -48.19 22.93 -37.62
C ARG A 47 -47.56 21.54 -37.50
N HIS A 48 -47.71 20.71 -38.53
CA HIS A 48 -47.09 19.39 -38.57
C HIS A 48 -45.56 19.48 -38.52
N MET A 49 -44.98 20.37 -39.34
CA MET A 49 -43.53 20.63 -39.37
C MET A 49 -43.00 21.09 -38.00
N HIS A 50 -43.68 22.05 -37.35
CA HIS A 50 -43.29 22.49 -36.01
C HIS A 50 -43.32 21.34 -34.99
N THR A 51 -44.38 20.53 -35.02
CA THR A 51 -44.54 19.39 -34.10
C THR A 51 -43.44 18.35 -34.33
N GLN A 52 -43.14 18.03 -35.58
CA GLN A 52 -42.04 17.14 -35.94
C GLN A 52 -40.68 17.70 -35.50
N MET A 53 -40.42 18.99 -35.75
CA MET A 53 -39.16 19.63 -35.35
C MET A 53 -38.92 19.52 -33.85
N ILE A 54 -39.92 19.81 -33.02
CA ILE A 54 -39.81 19.70 -31.56
C ILE A 54 -39.63 18.23 -31.13
N SER A 55 -40.39 17.32 -31.73
CA SER A 55 -40.30 15.89 -31.42
C SER A 55 -38.90 15.33 -31.75
N GLN A 56 -38.40 15.59 -32.95
CA GLN A 56 -37.09 15.13 -33.41
C GLN A 56 -35.97 15.77 -32.59
N PHE A 57 -36.06 17.07 -32.30
CA PHE A 57 -35.08 17.76 -31.47
C PHE A 57 -34.98 17.12 -30.08
N SER A 58 -36.11 16.95 -29.39
CA SER A 58 -36.12 16.35 -28.06
C SER A 58 -35.63 14.89 -28.09
N GLN A 59 -36.05 14.12 -29.09
CA GLN A 59 -35.64 12.73 -29.25
C GLN A 59 -34.12 12.62 -29.48
N HIS A 60 -33.57 13.34 -30.47
CA HIS A 60 -32.15 13.27 -30.79
C HIS A 60 -31.28 13.74 -29.63
N LEU A 61 -31.69 14.77 -28.88
CA LEU A 61 -30.95 15.18 -27.69
C LEU A 61 -30.99 14.14 -26.57
N SER A 62 -32.14 13.51 -26.32
CA SER A 62 -32.23 12.44 -25.34
C SER A 62 -31.36 11.25 -25.75
N GLU A 63 -31.36 10.87 -27.03
CA GLU A 63 -30.52 9.79 -27.57
C GLU A 63 -29.02 10.12 -27.47
N GLU A 64 -28.63 11.34 -27.84
CA GLU A 64 -27.24 11.81 -27.74
C GLU A 64 -26.74 11.78 -26.29
N LEU A 65 -27.56 12.26 -25.35
CA LEU A 65 -27.23 12.19 -23.93
C LEU A 65 -27.07 10.74 -23.44
N GLU A 66 -27.93 9.82 -23.88
CA GLU A 66 -27.75 8.39 -23.54
C GLU A 66 -26.45 7.82 -24.08
N CYS A 67 -26.03 8.22 -25.29
CA CYS A 67 -24.74 7.84 -25.85
C CYS A 67 -23.60 8.40 -25.00
N MET A 68 -23.60 9.70 -24.70
CA MET A 68 -22.59 10.34 -23.85
C MET A 68 -22.49 9.68 -22.46
N TYR A 69 -23.63 9.38 -21.84
CA TYR A 69 -23.65 8.70 -20.53
C TYR A 69 -22.96 7.33 -20.57
N LYS A 70 -23.15 6.57 -21.66
CA LYS A 70 -22.53 5.26 -21.85
C LYS A 70 -21.05 5.37 -22.19
N GLU A 71 -20.69 6.30 -23.07
CA GLU A 71 -19.31 6.54 -23.49
C GLU A 71 -18.42 6.92 -22.31
N GLU A 72 -18.90 7.85 -21.48
CA GLU A 72 -18.19 8.34 -20.29
C GLU A 72 -18.33 7.41 -19.08
N ARG A 73 -19.12 6.34 -19.17
CA ARG A 73 -19.40 5.40 -18.06
C ARG A 73 -19.89 6.12 -16.80
N LEU A 74 -20.71 7.14 -17.01
CA LEU A 74 -21.25 7.97 -15.93
C LEU A 74 -22.12 7.18 -14.93
N PRO A 75 -22.95 6.21 -15.36
CA PRO A 75 -23.71 5.38 -14.41
C PRO A 75 -22.80 4.67 -13.40
N GLU A 76 -21.70 4.10 -13.86
CA GLU A 76 -20.74 3.37 -13.02
C GLU A 76 -19.97 4.33 -12.10
N LEU A 77 -19.43 5.43 -12.65
CA LEU A 77 -18.66 6.42 -11.89
C LEU A 77 -19.50 7.08 -10.79
N LEU A 78 -20.74 7.47 -11.10
CA LEU A 78 -21.62 8.11 -10.12
C LEU A 78 -22.10 7.12 -9.06
N LYS A 79 -22.27 5.83 -9.40
CA LYS A 79 -22.55 4.76 -8.42
C LYS A 79 -21.37 4.51 -7.49
N GLN A 80 -20.14 4.53 -8.01
CA GLN A 80 -18.93 4.47 -7.19
C GLN A 80 -18.85 5.68 -6.24
N LEU A 81 -19.13 6.88 -6.73
CA LEU A 81 -19.16 8.09 -5.91
C LEU A 81 -20.25 8.04 -4.83
N ASP A 82 -21.42 7.47 -5.13
CA ASP A 82 -22.49 7.22 -4.14
C ASP A 82 -22.01 6.26 -3.05
N THR A 83 -21.24 5.24 -3.42
CA THR A 83 -20.67 4.27 -2.48
C THR A 83 -19.61 4.90 -1.59
N LEU A 84 -18.67 5.65 -2.18
CA LEU A 84 -17.64 6.40 -1.45
C LEU A 84 -18.25 7.41 -0.47
N SER A 85 -19.29 8.12 -0.90
CA SER A 85 -20.01 9.10 -0.07
C SER A 85 -20.84 8.47 1.05
N LYS A 86 -21.25 7.21 0.91
CA LYS A 86 -21.91 6.46 1.99
C LYS A 86 -20.91 5.93 3.01
N ASN A 87 -19.74 5.51 2.52
CA ASN A 87 -18.68 4.92 3.35
C ASN A 87 -17.78 5.98 4.02
N SER A 88 -17.88 7.25 3.62
CA SER A 88 -17.12 8.33 4.24
C SER A 88 -17.66 8.66 5.63
N ASP A 89 -16.79 8.66 6.64
CA ASP A 89 -17.12 9.16 7.98
C ASP A 89 -17.47 10.65 7.92
N LYS A 90 -18.73 10.96 8.21
CA LYS A 90 -19.24 12.34 8.22
C LYS A 90 -18.72 13.17 9.40
N SER A 91 -17.99 12.56 10.33
CA SER A 91 -17.43 13.21 11.52
C SER A 91 -16.08 13.89 11.26
N VAL A 92 -15.42 13.57 10.14
CA VAL A 92 -14.10 14.12 9.82
C VAL A 92 -14.32 15.46 9.10
N GLY A 93 -13.93 16.56 9.74
CA GLY A 93 -14.06 17.93 9.23
C GLY A 93 -13.30 18.18 7.91
N ASN A 94 -12.21 18.97 7.95
CA ASN A 94 -11.46 19.31 6.74
C ASN A 94 -10.71 18.07 6.19
N VAL A 95 -11.34 17.36 5.25
CA VAL A 95 -10.72 16.24 4.54
C VAL A 95 -9.56 16.77 3.70
N TRP A 96 -8.40 16.09 3.75
CA TRP A 96 -7.24 16.45 2.94
C TRP A 96 -7.60 16.63 1.46
N ARG A 97 -7.01 17.66 0.85
CA ARG A 97 -7.11 17.99 -0.57
C ARG A 97 -5.69 18.25 -1.07
N PRO A 98 -5.36 17.85 -2.31
CA PRO A 98 -4.08 18.21 -2.92
C PRO A 98 -3.91 19.72 -2.89
N CYS A 99 -2.76 20.19 -2.43
CA CYS A 99 -2.44 21.61 -2.36
C CYS A 99 -1.90 22.15 -3.70
N GLY A 100 -1.55 21.25 -4.63
CA GLY A 100 -0.98 21.58 -5.93
C GLY A 100 0.55 21.54 -5.94
N GLU A 101 1.19 21.37 -4.79
CA GLU A 101 2.62 21.10 -4.68
C GLU A 101 2.86 19.58 -4.75
N ALA A 102 3.47 19.13 -5.85
CA ALA A 102 3.63 17.71 -6.14
C ALA A 102 4.40 16.98 -5.03
N GLU A 103 5.46 17.58 -4.48
CA GLU A 103 6.28 16.98 -3.44
C GLU A 103 5.47 16.71 -2.17
N VAL A 104 4.64 17.67 -1.76
CA VAL A 104 3.80 17.57 -0.55
C VAL A 104 2.66 16.58 -0.78
N ASP A 105 2.03 16.63 -1.95
CA ASP A 105 0.90 15.77 -2.27
C ASP A 105 1.31 14.29 -2.39
N ILE A 106 2.50 14.02 -2.94
CA ILE A 106 3.08 12.67 -3.00
C ILE A 106 3.45 12.19 -1.59
N GLN A 107 4.01 13.05 -0.74
CA GLN A 107 4.35 12.69 0.64
C GLN A 107 3.12 12.22 1.42
N ALA A 108 1.98 12.91 1.28
CA ALA A 108 0.74 12.52 1.93
C ALA A 108 0.30 11.10 1.57
N HIS A 109 0.50 10.69 0.30
CA HIS A 109 0.18 9.35 -0.16
C HIS A 109 1.22 8.29 0.26
N LEU A 110 2.51 8.63 0.26
CA LEU A 110 3.60 7.69 0.57
C LEU A 110 3.78 7.44 2.07
N LEU A 111 3.42 8.42 2.92
CA LEU A 111 3.68 8.36 4.35
C LEU A 111 3.10 7.10 5.03
N PRO A 112 1.84 6.67 4.79
CA PRO A 112 1.30 5.44 5.38
C PRO A 112 2.09 4.19 4.99
N ILE A 113 2.54 4.10 3.73
CA ILE A 113 3.33 2.98 3.23
C ILE A 113 4.69 2.95 3.91
N LYS A 114 5.36 4.11 4.02
CA LYS A 114 6.66 4.24 4.66
C LYS A 114 6.60 3.93 6.16
N ILE A 115 5.52 4.32 6.83
CA ILE A 115 5.29 3.96 8.24
C ILE A 115 5.21 2.45 8.40
N LYS A 116 4.41 1.76 7.57
CA LYS A 116 4.29 0.29 7.60
C LYS A 116 5.65 -0.39 7.40
N GLN A 117 6.42 0.05 6.40
CA GLN A 117 7.77 -0.49 6.12
C GLN A 117 8.74 -0.27 7.30
N ARG A 118 8.70 0.93 7.91
CA ARG A 118 9.52 1.25 9.08
C ARG A 118 9.20 0.31 10.25
N ASP A 119 7.93 0.05 10.50
CA ASP A 119 7.50 -0.77 11.63
C ASP A 119 7.87 -2.24 11.41
N GLU A 120 7.75 -2.77 10.19
CA GLU A 120 8.24 -4.10 9.81
C GLU A 120 9.76 -4.25 10.02
N LEU A 121 10.55 -3.27 9.55
CA LEU A 121 12.00 -3.25 9.74
C LEU A 121 12.39 -3.22 11.21
N ARG A 122 11.66 -2.45 12.02
CA ARG A 122 11.91 -2.35 13.47
C ARG A 122 11.70 -3.68 14.18
N GLU A 123 10.68 -4.44 13.81
CA GLU A 123 10.43 -5.77 14.40
C GLU A 123 11.49 -6.79 13.98
N MET A 124 11.93 -6.76 12.71
CA MET A 124 13.06 -7.59 12.27
C MET A 124 14.35 -7.27 13.02
N LEU A 125 14.64 -5.98 13.23
CA LEU A 125 15.82 -5.52 13.95
C LEU A 125 15.81 -6.01 15.40
N LYS A 126 14.68 -5.86 16.12
CA LYS A 126 14.51 -6.39 17.48
C LYS A 126 14.77 -7.89 17.56
N THR A 127 14.25 -8.63 16.57
CA THR A 127 14.44 -10.09 16.50
C THR A 127 15.91 -10.44 16.36
N LEU A 128 16.61 -9.81 15.41
CA LEU A 128 18.04 -10.03 15.19
C LEU A 128 18.88 -9.66 16.41
N GLU A 129 18.61 -8.53 17.06
CA GLU A 129 19.30 -8.14 18.28
C GLU A 129 19.13 -9.13 19.42
N SER A 130 17.91 -9.67 19.59
CA SER A 130 17.65 -10.68 20.62
C SER A 130 18.42 -11.97 20.36
N GLN A 131 18.44 -12.45 19.11
CA GLN A 131 19.21 -13.62 18.71
C GLN A 131 20.71 -13.40 18.88
N ASN A 132 21.22 -12.23 18.49
CA ASN A 132 22.64 -11.90 18.65
C ASN A 132 23.04 -11.87 20.12
N ARG A 133 22.22 -11.27 21.01
CA ARG A 133 22.44 -11.30 22.46
C ARG A 133 22.51 -12.73 23.00
N LEU A 134 21.61 -13.62 22.57
CA LEU A 134 21.63 -15.04 22.96
C LEU A 134 22.91 -15.74 22.49
N LEU A 135 23.30 -15.52 21.23
CA LEU A 135 24.51 -16.12 20.65
C LEU A 135 25.78 -15.63 21.34
N GLN A 136 25.88 -14.33 21.65
CA GLN A 136 26.99 -13.77 22.41
C GLN A 136 27.08 -14.36 23.83
N GLY A 137 25.94 -14.56 24.50
CA GLY A 137 25.88 -15.24 25.79
C GLY A 137 26.42 -16.67 25.70
N ALA A 138 25.97 -17.43 24.68
CA ALA A 138 26.44 -18.79 24.45
C ALA A 138 27.94 -18.85 24.10
N LEU A 139 28.43 -17.90 23.30
CA LEU A 139 29.85 -17.80 22.94
C LEU A 139 30.72 -17.55 24.17
N LYS A 140 30.35 -16.59 25.03
CA LYS A 140 31.06 -16.32 26.28
C LYS A 140 31.10 -17.55 27.20
N SER A 141 29.98 -18.27 27.33
CA SER A 141 29.94 -19.51 28.11
C SER A 141 30.88 -20.58 27.55
N LYS A 142 30.94 -20.73 26.22
CA LYS A 142 31.88 -21.66 25.57
C LYS A 142 33.34 -21.23 25.76
N GLN A 143 33.64 -19.94 25.63
CA GLN A 143 34.99 -19.40 25.85
C GLN A 143 35.47 -19.68 27.28
N MET A 144 34.63 -19.47 28.29
CA MET A 144 34.96 -19.79 29.68
C MET A 144 35.26 -21.29 29.86
N LYS A 145 34.46 -22.18 29.26
CA LYS A 145 34.72 -23.63 29.33
C LYS A 145 36.05 -23.99 28.67
N ILE A 146 36.37 -23.39 27.52
CA ILE A 146 37.64 -23.62 26.81
C ILE A 146 38.82 -23.20 27.69
N MET A 147 38.74 -22.00 28.30
CA MET A 147 39.77 -21.52 29.23
C MET A 147 39.95 -22.49 30.40
N GLU A 148 38.86 -22.88 31.08
CA GLU A 148 38.92 -23.82 32.20
C GLU A 148 39.54 -25.17 31.80
N THR A 149 39.21 -25.69 30.61
CA THR A 149 39.84 -26.91 30.12
C THR A 149 41.30 -26.72 29.76
N SER A 150 41.69 -25.56 29.23
CA SER A 150 43.08 -25.24 28.92
C SER A 150 43.92 -25.18 30.19
N ASP A 151 43.43 -24.49 31.22
CA ASP A 151 44.11 -24.37 32.52
C ASP A 151 44.33 -25.76 33.15
N LYS A 152 43.32 -26.65 33.09
CA LYS A 152 43.45 -28.04 33.55
C LYS A 152 44.49 -28.82 32.77
N ILE A 153 44.53 -28.67 31.44
CA ILE A 153 45.52 -29.35 30.59
C ILE A 153 46.93 -28.88 30.94
N GLU A 154 47.12 -27.58 31.14
CA GLU A 154 48.41 -27.00 31.54
C GLU A 154 48.85 -27.51 32.92
N GLU A 155 47.93 -27.56 33.90
CA GLU A 155 48.20 -28.14 35.21
C GLU A 155 48.61 -29.62 35.13
N TYR A 156 47.90 -30.42 34.33
CA TYR A 156 48.27 -31.82 34.11
C TYR A 156 49.63 -31.94 33.42
N HIS A 157 49.88 -31.12 32.39
CA HIS A 157 51.15 -31.09 31.69
C HIS A 157 52.31 -30.78 32.64
N ASP A 158 52.16 -29.78 33.52
CA ASP A 158 53.19 -29.43 34.50
C ASP A 158 53.42 -30.53 35.53
N LYS A 159 52.36 -31.20 35.98
CA LYS A 159 52.47 -32.39 36.85
C LYS A 159 53.24 -33.51 36.15
N TRP A 160 52.91 -33.83 34.90
CA TRP A 160 53.61 -34.86 34.13
C TRP A 160 55.07 -34.49 33.89
N LYS A 161 55.35 -33.21 33.64
CA LYS A 161 56.71 -32.71 33.47
C LYS A 161 57.53 -32.83 34.77
N GLN A 162 56.96 -32.43 35.91
CA GLN A 162 57.61 -32.60 37.22
C GLN A 162 57.89 -34.07 37.54
N ILE A 163 56.94 -34.96 37.25
CA ILE A 163 57.12 -36.41 37.42
C ILE A 163 58.27 -36.91 36.52
N SER A 164 58.28 -36.52 35.25
CA SER A 164 59.35 -36.86 34.30
C SER A 164 60.72 -36.37 34.76
N ASP A 165 60.81 -35.13 35.25
CA ASP A 165 62.04 -34.53 35.76
C ASP A 165 62.51 -35.22 37.05
N CYS A 166 61.59 -35.62 37.94
CA CYS A 166 61.89 -36.38 39.16
C CYS A 166 62.45 -37.77 38.82
N PHE A 167 61.80 -38.51 37.92
CA PHE A 167 62.31 -39.80 37.43
C PHE A 167 63.67 -39.69 36.73
N ALA A 168 63.91 -38.59 35.99
CA ALA A 168 65.22 -38.33 35.40
C ALA A 168 66.30 -38.10 36.48
N SER A 169 65.96 -37.42 37.57
CA SER A 169 66.86 -37.20 38.71
C SER A 169 67.14 -38.46 39.53
N GLU A 170 66.12 -39.30 39.79
CA GLU A 170 66.27 -40.58 40.49
C GLU A 170 67.15 -41.57 39.70
N LYS A 171 66.97 -41.63 38.37
CA LYS A 171 67.80 -42.46 37.50
C LYS A 171 69.26 -42.00 37.47
N MET A 172 69.53 -40.69 37.58
CA MET A 172 70.90 -40.17 37.75
C MET A 172 71.51 -40.58 39.09
N VAL A 173 70.73 -40.52 40.19
CA VAL A 173 71.19 -40.95 41.53
C VAL A 173 71.44 -42.46 41.60
N GLU A 174 70.65 -43.29 40.91
CA GLU A 174 70.90 -44.73 40.82
C GLU A 174 72.14 -45.05 39.96
N LEU A 175 72.39 -44.29 38.90
CA LEU A 175 73.61 -44.42 38.10
C LEU A 175 74.86 -44.03 38.89
N ASP A 176 74.80 -42.97 39.70
CA ASP A 176 75.90 -42.55 40.57
C ASP A 176 76.20 -43.59 41.66
N LYS A 177 75.17 -44.16 42.31
CA LYS A 177 75.33 -45.24 43.29
C LYS A 177 75.86 -46.53 42.67
N PHE A 178 75.44 -46.87 41.45
CA PHE A 178 75.98 -48.02 40.72
C PHE A 178 77.46 -47.83 40.35
N ASN A 179 77.86 -46.62 39.95
CA ASN A 179 79.27 -46.27 39.70
C ASN A 179 80.12 -46.29 40.98
N GLU A 180 79.60 -45.79 42.11
CA GLU A 180 80.33 -45.83 43.39
C GLU A 180 80.53 -47.27 43.91
N HIS A 181 79.58 -48.18 43.68
CA HIS A 181 79.75 -49.60 44.01
C HIS A 181 80.74 -50.34 43.10
N GLN A 182 80.98 -49.89 41.88
CA GLN A 182 82.04 -50.44 41.00
C GLN A 182 83.45 -49.97 41.39
N LEU A 183 83.59 -48.89 42.16
CA LEU A 183 84.87 -48.34 42.63
C LEU A 183 85.37 -48.94 43.96
N HIS A 184 84.59 -49.84 44.58
CA HIS A 184 84.91 -50.47 45.88
C HIS A 184 84.95 -52.01 45.87
N THR A 185 85.17 -52.62 44.70
CA THR A 185 85.58 -54.03 44.54
C THR A 185 86.84 -54.10 43.71
#